data_AF-A0AAX2F7Q3-F1
#
_entry.id   AF-A0AAX2F7Q3-F1
#
_cell.length_a   1.000
_cell.length_b   1.000
_cell.length_c   1.000
_cell.angle_alpha   90.00
_cell.angle_beta   90.00
_cell.angle_gamma   90.00
#
_symmetry.space_group_name_H-M   'P 1'
#
loop_
_entity.id
_entity.type
_entity.pdbx_description
1 polymer ?
#
loop_
_entity_poly.entity_id
_entity_poly.type
_entity_poly.pdbx_seq_one_letter_code
_entity_poly.pdbx_strand_id
1 'polypeptide(L)'
;MGYFETILTAHNFEKCPEYLWQIRVTAEEYANLKQLLARQIHIYNRNCSNRFITVRKECVLYIAEFWRREYHEGPHSVQMILDSLGIYVTSELRDEFYESAQRGLKALDLELFEGNGGRRYLDSMLYQGGLPMKLVTGSENGGVWDRFTRGLVNRKVDFEELNLGIVASQSKCLKDYCNQLIIGVESAQFMLMPFYCQNEQDVWYIYLQELAKQEKIRHRQIHPYSLGWEFRIDTVEKKIYSKYVVEGYQNLPEAFLIENRLAHVPFFSVQVRKNGQAVDTFDYVKNFCRYPVVSKHPYADGDSISLFLHEQEKPYITDYLDTNIPHLLYRKKDGKYELGNQIGRTDSFLLIPKDWYIENETSFTIIDYQWGNRIIQGIEIPSDFIDNIIVKGADGIITFGMASPLYWTEMATSPLYIPDVIEPLYNAENSIFSLCYDTDNGKKIRGRLTFNSATSGRQNGLTNLLMEKYLQEPLILMGILLHQ
;
A
#
# COMPACT_ATOMS: atom_id res chain seq x y z
N MET A 1 25.45 15.55 27.05
CA MET A 1 24.34 15.11 26.18
C MET A 1 24.83 15.30 24.76
N GLY A 2 24.79 14.27 23.91
CA GLY A 2 25.18 14.40 22.50
C GLY A 2 24.11 15.14 21.71
N TYR A 3 24.43 15.51 20.46
CA TYR A 3 23.49 16.25 19.62
C TYR A 3 22.34 15.35 19.16
N PHE A 4 22.61 14.05 18.98
CA PHE A 4 21.57 13.06 18.71
C PHE A 4 20.49 13.04 19.81
N GLU A 5 20.88 13.05 21.09
CA GLU A 5 19.90 13.09 22.20
C GLU A 5 19.14 14.43 22.26
N THR A 6 19.75 15.53 21.84
CA THR A 6 19.06 16.82 21.71
C THR A 6 17.95 16.76 20.66
N ILE A 7 18.21 16.16 19.49
CA ILE A 7 17.19 15.94 18.46
C ILE A 7 16.07 15.04 19.00
N LEU A 8 16.40 13.90 19.61
CA LEU A 8 15.36 13.02 20.16
C LEU A 8 14.45 13.74 21.17
N THR A 9 15.04 14.53 22.07
CA THR A 9 14.29 15.29 23.08
C THR A 9 13.36 16.33 22.41
N ALA A 10 13.84 17.03 21.37
CA ALA A 10 13.04 18.01 20.64
C ALA A 10 11.83 17.37 19.93
N HIS A 11 11.94 16.10 19.52
CA HIS A 11 10.88 15.33 18.87
C HIS A 11 10.10 14.42 19.83
N ASN A 12 10.24 14.62 21.16
CA ASN A 12 9.55 13.86 22.21
C ASN A 12 9.85 12.35 22.23
N PHE A 13 11.06 11.96 21.83
CA PHE A 13 11.53 10.57 21.94
C PHE A 13 12.43 10.40 23.16
N GLU A 14 12.07 9.48 24.07
CA GLU A 14 12.91 9.09 25.21
C GLU A 14 14.11 8.23 24.79
N LYS A 15 13.95 7.46 23.70
CA LYS A 15 14.96 6.58 23.12
C LYS A 15 14.89 6.59 21.61
N CYS A 16 15.91 6.05 20.94
CA CYS A 16 15.90 5.90 19.49
C CYS A 16 14.65 5.12 19.07
N PRO A 17 13.88 5.62 18.08
CA PRO A 17 12.77 4.88 17.51
C PRO A 17 13.26 3.66 16.72
N GLU A 18 12.33 2.80 16.29
CA GLU A 18 12.65 1.58 15.51
C GLU A 18 13.40 1.92 14.23
N TYR A 19 13.01 3.03 13.57
CA TYR A 19 13.67 3.53 12.37
C TYR A 19 14.00 5.02 12.44
N LEU A 20 15.17 5.41 11.93
CA LEU A 20 15.63 6.81 12.04
C LEU A 20 14.75 7.81 11.29
N TRP A 21 14.13 7.43 10.18
CA TRP A 21 13.20 8.29 9.44
C TRP A 21 12.00 8.76 10.29
N GLN A 22 11.62 7.99 11.33
CA GLN A 22 10.53 8.35 12.26
C GLN A 22 10.82 9.60 13.08
N ILE A 23 12.10 9.95 13.25
CA ILE A 23 12.52 11.19 13.93
C ILE A 23 12.08 12.42 13.14
N ARG A 24 11.93 12.33 11.81
CA ARG A 24 11.55 13.45 10.93
C ARG A 24 12.42 14.69 11.19
N VAL A 25 13.74 14.50 11.11
CA VAL A 25 14.74 15.56 11.26
C VAL A 25 14.37 16.76 10.38
N THR A 26 14.44 17.96 10.94
CA THR A 26 14.18 19.21 10.22
C THR A 26 15.36 19.62 9.34
N ALA A 27 15.15 20.57 8.43
CA ALA A 27 16.24 21.11 7.62
C ALA A 27 17.33 21.80 8.48
N GLU A 28 16.92 22.48 9.55
CA GLU A 28 17.85 23.14 10.48
C GLU A 28 18.67 22.12 11.28
N GLU A 29 18.02 21.08 11.81
CA GLU A 29 18.72 20.01 12.54
C GLU A 29 19.72 19.27 11.64
N TYR A 30 19.35 19.01 10.39
CA TYR A 30 20.26 18.40 9.42
C TYR A 30 21.46 19.31 9.11
N ALA A 31 21.24 20.61 8.93
CA ALA A 31 22.33 21.57 8.72
C ALA A 31 23.28 21.65 9.93
N ASN A 32 22.73 21.64 11.14
CA ASN A 32 23.50 21.62 12.38
C ASN A 32 24.29 20.31 12.56
N LEU A 33 23.69 19.16 12.21
CA LEU A 33 24.36 17.86 12.18
C LEU A 33 25.56 17.88 11.23
N LYS A 34 25.37 18.44 10.03
CA LYS A 34 26.41 18.60 9.02
C LYS A 34 27.58 19.44 9.54
N GLN A 35 27.29 20.58 10.18
CA GLN A 35 28.30 21.44 10.79
C GLN A 35 29.03 20.75 11.95
N LEU A 36 28.31 19.99 12.78
CA LEU A 36 28.90 19.26 13.90
C LEU A 36 29.91 18.24 13.39
N LEU A 37 29.57 17.44 12.38
CA LEU A 37 30.49 16.47 11.78
C LEU A 37 31.67 17.14 11.10
N ALA A 38 31.43 18.23 10.36
CA ALA A 38 32.50 19.06 9.76
C ALA A 38 33.52 19.53 10.81
N ARG A 39 33.05 19.96 12.00
CA ARG A 39 33.94 20.41 13.10
C ARG A 39 34.78 19.27 13.68
N GLN A 40 34.24 18.05 13.78
CA GLN A 40 34.96 16.90 14.36
C GLN A 40 36.24 16.56 13.59
N ILE A 41 36.27 16.84 12.29
CA ILE A 41 37.41 16.56 11.41
C ILE A 41 38.66 17.35 11.82
N HIS A 42 38.48 18.55 12.38
CA HIS A 42 39.56 19.41 12.86
C HIS A 42 40.01 19.10 14.29
N ILE A 43 39.29 18.23 15.01
CA ILE A 43 39.63 17.84 16.38
C ILE A 43 40.72 16.77 16.31
N TYR A 44 41.97 17.20 16.25
CA TYR A 44 43.11 16.30 16.40
C TYR A 44 43.38 16.06 17.89
N ASN A 45 42.97 14.89 18.40
CA ASN A 45 43.24 14.48 19.77
C ASN A 45 44.26 13.33 19.78
N ARG A 46 45.47 13.58 20.30
CA ARG A 46 46.52 12.55 20.43
C ARG A 46 46.11 11.34 21.27
N ASN A 47 45.07 11.46 22.09
CA ASN A 47 44.56 10.39 22.97
C ASN A 47 43.31 9.67 22.41
N CYS A 48 42.81 10.05 21.23
CA CYS A 48 41.70 9.35 20.58
C CYS A 48 42.11 8.94 19.17
N SER A 49 42.11 7.63 18.93
CA SER A 49 42.48 7.05 17.64
C SER A 49 41.46 7.30 16.52
N ASN A 50 40.24 7.73 16.85
CA ASN A 50 39.15 7.96 15.90
C ASN A 50 38.42 9.26 16.23
N ARG A 51 38.40 10.21 15.29
CA ARG A 51 37.84 11.57 15.46
C ARG A 51 36.33 11.60 15.69
N PHE A 52 35.61 10.58 15.21
CA PHE A 52 34.15 10.54 15.25
C PHE A 52 33.58 9.72 16.41
N ILE A 53 34.44 9.16 17.27
CA ILE A 53 34.01 8.18 18.27
C ILE A 53 32.99 8.74 19.28
N THR A 54 33.09 10.04 19.60
CA THR A 54 32.19 10.75 20.52
C THR A 54 30.86 11.14 19.87
N VAL A 55 30.79 11.11 18.53
CA VAL A 55 29.61 11.49 17.72
C VAL A 55 29.10 10.32 16.87
N ARG A 56 29.30 9.09 17.36
CA ARG A 56 28.98 7.86 16.63
C ARG A 56 27.51 7.75 16.21
N LYS A 57 26.57 8.25 17.03
CA LYS A 57 25.12 8.20 16.73
C LYS A 57 24.76 9.21 15.64
N GLU A 58 25.36 10.40 15.73
CA GLU A 58 25.26 11.48 14.76
C GLU A 58 25.79 11.05 13.38
N CYS A 59 26.86 10.24 13.34
CA CYS A 59 27.37 9.67 12.08
C CYS A 59 26.32 8.80 11.39
N VAL A 60 25.63 7.94 12.14
CA VAL A 60 24.56 7.07 11.59
C VAL A 60 23.39 7.92 11.08
N LEU A 61 22.93 8.86 11.90
CA LEU A 61 21.84 9.76 11.52
C LEU A 61 22.18 10.55 10.26
N TYR A 62 23.43 11.00 10.12
CA TYR A 62 23.87 11.73 8.95
C TYR A 62 23.88 10.88 7.67
N ILE A 63 24.30 9.61 7.76
CA ILE A 63 24.24 8.67 6.63
C ILE A 63 22.79 8.49 6.16
N ALA A 64 21.87 8.25 7.09
CA ALA A 64 20.44 8.08 6.81
C ALA A 64 19.83 9.35 6.19
N GLU A 65 20.11 10.53 6.75
CA GLU A 65 19.59 11.79 6.21
C GLU A 65 20.22 12.19 4.87
N PHE A 66 21.51 11.92 4.66
CA PHE A 66 22.17 12.11 3.37
C PHE A 66 21.49 11.27 2.28
N TRP A 67 21.23 9.99 2.57
CA TRP A 67 20.53 9.10 1.66
C TRP A 67 19.21 9.69 1.20
N ARG A 68 18.39 10.13 2.16
CA ARG A 68 17.07 10.69 1.87
C ARG A 68 17.13 12.01 1.11
N ARG A 69 18.05 12.91 1.47
CA ARG A 69 18.04 14.32 1.03
C ARG A 69 18.96 14.64 -0.13
N GLU A 70 20.13 14.04 -0.19
CA GLU A 70 21.23 14.50 -1.04
C GLU A 70 21.63 13.49 -2.12
N TYR A 71 21.35 12.20 -1.93
CA TYR A 71 21.67 11.15 -2.90
C TYR A 71 20.87 11.33 -4.21
N HIS A 72 21.57 11.31 -5.35
CA HIS A 72 20.98 11.64 -6.65
C HIS A 72 21.41 10.71 -7.79
N GLU A 73 22.58 10.06 -7.74
CA GLU A 73 23.01 9.08 -8.74
C GLU A 73 24.27 8.30 -8.29
N GLY A 74 24.68 7.33 -9.10
CA GLY A 74 25.93 6.57 -8.94
C GLY A 74 25.84 5.42 -7.94
N PRO A 75 26.94 4.70 -7.67
CA PRO A 75 27.00 3.75 -6.56
C PRO A 75 27.18 4.50 -5.24
N HIS A 76 26.32 4.23 -4.25
CA HIS A 76 26.46 4.82 -2.92
C HIS A 76 27.76 4.38 -2.23
N SER A 77 28.44 5.32 -1.59
CA SER A 77 29.70 5.08 -0.88
C SER A 77 29.89 6.04 0.29
N VAL A 78 30.69 5.63 1.28
CA VAL A 78 31.07 6.49 2.42
C VAL A 78 31.78 7.76 1.94
N GLN A 79 32.56 7.64 0.86
CA GLN A 79 33.25 8.76 0.24
C GLN A 79 32.25 9.84 -0.20
N MET A 80 31.22 9.45 -0.95
CA MET A 80 30.17 10.36 -1.43
C MET A 80 29.45 11.09 -0.28
N ILE A 81 29.18 10.38 0.82
CA ILE A 81 28.56 10.96 2.02
C ILE A 81 29.48 12.01 2.64
N LEU A 82 30.77 11.75 2.76
CA LEU A 82 31.72 12.70 3.34
C LEU A 82 32.04 13.87 2.41
N ASP A 83 32.08 13.64 1.10
CA ASP A 83 32.25 14.71 0.11
C ASP A 83 31.13 15.74 0.21
N SER A 84 29.92 15.32 0.59
CA SER A 84 28.80 16.23 0.83
C SER A 84 29.04 17.23 1.97
N LEU A 85 29.97 16.96 2.89
CA LEU A 85 30.41 17.91 3.91
C LEU A 85 31.22 19.08 3.33
N GLY A 86 31.59 19.04 2.04
CA GLY A 86 32.34 20.10 1.36
C GLY A 86 33.82 20.16 1.73
N ILE A 87 34.40 19.00 2.07
CA ILE A 87 35.77 18.87 2.58
C ILE A 87 36.59 17.91 1.74
N TYR A 88 37.92 18.05 1.81
CA TYR A 88 38.82 17.04 1.27
C TYR A 88 38.89 15.84 2.22
N VAL A 89 38.45 14.67 1.75
CA VAL A 89 38.34 13.45 2.55
C VAL A 89 39.56 12.56 2.28
N THR A 90 40.34 12.28 3.33
CA THR A 90 41.41 11.27 3.27
C THR A 90 40.85 9.87 3.53
N SER A 91 41.55 8.83 3.05
CA SER A 91 41.18 7.44 3.33
C SER A 91 41.05 7.15 4.84
N GLU A 92 41.94 7.69 5.66
CA GLU A 92 41.91 7.56 7.12
C GLU A 92 40.62 8.14 7.72
N LEU A 93 40.24 9.35 7.29
CA LEU A 93 39.04 10.01 7.79
C LEU A 93 37.78 9.24 7.41
N ARG A 94 37.74 8.71 6.18
CA ARG A 94 36.66 7.86 5.70
C ARG A 94 36.51 6.59 6.54
N ASP A 95 37.63 5.93 6.82
CA ASP A 95 37.63 4.68 7.59
C ASP A 95 37.25 4.94 9.06
N GLU A 96 37.75 6.03 9.65
CA GLU A 96 37.36 6.47 11.00
C GLU A 96 35.86 6.79 11.11
N PHE A 97 35.31 7.53 10.15
CA PHE A 97 33.88 7.86 10.10
C PHE A 97 33.04 6.59 9.98
N TYR A 98 33.40 5.70 9.06
CA TYR A 98 32.65 4.47 8.83
C TYR A 98 32.69 3.55 10.06
N GLU A 99 33.85 3.38 10.69
CA GLU A 99 33.98 2.60 11.92
C GLU A 99 33.12 3.19 13.05
N SER A 100 33.13 4.51 13.22
CA SER A 100 32.31 5.19 14.22
C SER A 100 30.82 5.01 13.93
N ALA A 101 30.40 5.11 12.67
CA ALA A 101 29.01 4.86 12.27
C ALA A 101 28.60 3.41 12.54
N GLN A 102 29.45 2.42 12.25
CA GLN A 102 29.18 1.00 12.58
C GLN A 102 28.98 0.78 14.09
N ARG A 103 29.80 1.45 14.92
CA ARG A 103 29.64 1.42 16.39
C ARG A 103 28.38 2.16 16.82
N GLY A 104 27.99 3.23 16.12
CA GLY A 104 26.75 3.96 16.32
C GLY A 104 25.53 3.10 16.05
N LEU A 105 25.49 2.39 14.91
CA LEU A 105 24.38 1.52 14.50
C LEU A 105 24.10 0.47 15.58
N LYS A 106 25.15 -0.19 16.07
CA LYS A 106 25.07 -1.16 17.18
C LYS A 106 24.62 -0.50 18.49
N ALA A 107 25.09 0.71 18.78
CA ALA A 107 24.72 1.43 20.00
C ALA A 107 23.27 1.94 20.00
N LEU A 108 22.65 2.04 18.83
CA LEU A 108 21.26 2.44 18.65
C LEU A 108 20.31 1.24 18.55
N ASP A 109 20.84 0.01 18.53
CA ASP A 109 20.07 -1.24 18.38
C ASP A 109 19.20 -1.25 17.11
N LEU A 110 19.73 -0.67 16.03
CA LEU A 110 19.06 -0.60 14.73
C LEU A 110 19.27 -1.89 13.93
N GLU A 111 18.31 -2.18 13.05
CA GLU A 111 18.32 -3.35 12.18
C GLU A 111 19.62 -3.47 11.36
N LEU A 112 20.28 -4.62 11.48
CA LEU A 112 21.44 -4.99 10.67
C LEU A 112 21.02 -6.05 9.65
N PHE A 113 21.10 -5.73 8.36
CA PHE A 113 20.61 -6.63 7.32
C PHE A 113 21.64 -7.73 6.98
N GLU A 114 21.12 -8.93 6.69
CA GLU A 114 21.93 -10.08 6.27
C GLU A 114 22.14 -10.06 4.74
N GLY A 115 23.39 -10.20 4.28
CA GLY A 115 23.74 -10.29 2.85
C GLY A 115 25.24 -10.52 2.66
N ASN A 116 25.77 -11.08 1.57
CA ASN A 116 27.21 -11.42 1.53
C ASN A 116 28.13 -10.17 1.39
N GLY A 117 29.02 -9.90 2.37
CA GLY A 117 30.12 -8.91 2.28
C GLY A 117 30.02 -7.66 3.17
N GLY A 118 31.02 -6.76 3.09
CA GLY A 118 31.18 -5.56 3.95
C GLY A 118 30.24 -4.37 3.68
N ARG A 119 29.40 -4.45 2.62
CA ARG A 119 28.39 -3.43 2.28
C ARG A 119 27.15 -3.46 3.20
N ARG A 120 26.99 -4.51 4.02
CA ARG A 120 25.89 -4.67 5.00
C ARG A 120 25.63 -3.44 5.86
N TYR A 121 26.68 -2.90 6.48
CA TYR A 121 26.53 -1.81 7.44
C TYR A 121 26.13 -0.51 6.76
N LEU A 122 26.72 -0.20 5.60
CA LEU A 122 26.38 1.02 4.88
C LEU A 122 24.93 0.97 4.42
N ASP A 123 24.52 -0.11 3.75
CA ASP A 123 23.14 -0.31 3.28
C ASP A 123 22.15 -0.26 4.47
N SER A 124 22.50 -0.89 5.59
CA SER A 124 21.76 -0.80 6.84
C SER A 124 21.53 0.64 7.29
N MET A 125 22.57 1.47 7.28
CA MET A 125 22.44 2.86 7.72
C MET A 125 21.70 3.74 6.71
N LEU A 126 21.86 3.49 5.41
CA LEU A 126 21.16 4.24 4.36
C LEU A 126 19.64 4.01 4.44
N TYR A 127 19.21 2.75 4.54
CA TYR A 127 17.78 2.39 4.54
C TYR A 127 17.04 2.86 5.79
N GLN A 128 17.73 3.13 6.89
CA GLN A 128 17.16 3.82 8.05
C GLN A 128 16.64 5.22 7.70
N GLY A 129 17.11 5.81 6.60
CA GLY A 129 16.60 7.06 6.02
C GLY A 129 15.38 6.89 5.10
N GLY A 130 14.96 5.67 4.77
CA GLY A 130 13.88 5.39 3.83
C GLY A 130 14.33 5.41 2.38
N LEU A 131 13.57 6.06 1.50
CA LEU A 131 13.89 6.19 0.08
C LEU A 131 14.76 7.43 -0.22
N PRO A 132 15.61 7.38 -1.25
CA PRO A 132 16.35 8.55 -1.72
C PRO A 132 15.41 9.50 -2.46
N MET A 133 14.85 10.49 -1.75
CA MET A 133 13.71 11.25 -2.24
C MET A 133 14.02 12.14 -3.45
N LYS A 134 15.29 12.53 -3.66
CA LYS A 134 15.71 13.21 -4.90
C LYS A 134 15.54 12.32 -6.13
N LEU A 135 15.80 11.02 -6.04
CA LEU A 135 15.58 10.07 -7.13
C LEU A 135 14.08 9.79 -7.34
N VAL A 136 13.33 9.65 -6.24
CA VAL A 136 11.86 9.47 -6.26
C VAL A 136 11.16 10.63 -6.97
N THR A 137 11.61 11.86 -6.72
CA THR A 137 10.94 13.09 -7.19
C THR A 137 11.58 13.73 -8.43
N GLY A 138 12.82 13.37 -8.76
CA GLY A 138 13.58 13.94 -9.89
C GLY A 138 13.74 12.99 -11.07
N SER A 139 13.00 11.90 -11.12
CA SER A 139 13.16 10.87 -12.17
C SER A 139 12.58 11.30 -13.52
N GLU A 140 13.27 10.92 -14.59
CA GLU A 140 12.76 11.10 -15.95
C GLU A 140 11.56 10.18 -16.21
N ASN A 141 10.57 10.68 -16.97
CA ASN A 141 9.38 9.90 -17.35
C ASN A 141 9.79 8.57 -17.98
N GLY A 142 9.26 7.46 -17.45
CA GLY A 142 9.57 6.11 -17.93
C GLY A 142 10.91 5.54 -17.44
N GLY A 143 11.64 6.23 -16.56
CA GLY A 143 12.78 5.68 -15.84
C GLY A 143 12.38 4.68 -14.74
N VAL A 144 13.36 3.93 -14.21
CA VAL A 144 13.13 2.93 -13.14
C VAL A 144 12.46 3.57 -11.91
N TRP A 145 12.95 4.74 -11.48
CA TRP A 145 12.39 5.46 -10.33
C TRP A 145 11.00 6.05 -10.60
N ASP A 146 10.68 6.46 -11.83
CA ASP A 146 9.34 6.91 -12.20
C ASP A 146 8.36 5.73 -12.15
N ARG A 147 8.73 4.58 -12.72
CA ARG A 147 7.94 3.34 -12.63
C ARG A 147 7.71 2.91 -11.19
N PHE A 148 8.77 2.89 -10.38
CA PHE A 148 8.67 2.56 -8.95
C PHE A 148 7.73 3.52 -8.22
N THR A 149 7.86 4.82 -8.43
CA THR A 149 7.06 5.82 -7.70
C THR A 149 5.58 5.79 -8.14
N ARG A 150 5.31 5.53 -9.42
CA ARG A 150 3.96 5.23 -9.92
C ARG A 150 3.42 3.92 -9.34
N GLY A 151 4.27 2.91 -9.21
CA GLY A 151 3.96 1.66 -8.52
C GLY A 151 3.59 1.90 -7.06
N LEU A 152 4.34 2.76 -6.36
CA LEU A 152 4.14 3.09 -4.95
C LEU A 152 2.75 3.66 -4.70
N VAL A 153 2.33 4.68 -5.47
CA VAL A 153 0.98 5.26 -5.33
C VAL A 153 -0.14 4.28 -5.69
N ASN A 154 0.19 3.19 -6.39
CA ASN A 154 -0.71 2.09 -6.75
C ASN A 154 -0.48 0.82 -5.90
N ARG A 155 0.32 0.89 -4.82
CA ARG A 155 0.64 -0.23 -3.89
C ARG A 155 1.33 -1.43 -4.53
N LYS A 156 2.06 -1.21 -5.62
CA LYS A 156 2.82 -2.22 -6.35
C LYS A 156 4.24 -1.73 -6.54
N VAL A 157 5.07 -1.82 -5.50
CA VAL A 157 6.50 -1.50 -5.61
C VAL A 157 7.33 -2.75 -5.85
N ASP A 158 8.30 -2.60 -6.74
CA ASP A 158 9.29 -3.62 -7.05
C ASP A 158 10.66 -3.07 -6.65
N PHE A 159 11.20 -3.60 -5.55
CA PHE A 159 12.53 -3.20 -5.08
C PHE A 159 13.66 -3.86 -5.87
N GLU A 160 13.39 -4.97 -6.57
CA GLU A 160 14.39 -5.64 -7.39
C GLU A 160 14.75 -4.77 -8.60
N GLU A 161 13.75 -4.09 -9.17
CA GLU A 161 13.93 -3.19 -10.31
C GLU A 161 14.86 -2.01 -9.99
N LEU A 162 14.82 -1.50 -8.75
CA LEU A 162 15.59 -0.34 -8.32
C LEU A 162 17.11 -0.58 -8.24
N ASN A 163 17.58 -1.82 -8.36
CA ASN A 163 19.00 -2.19 -8.25
C ASN A 163 19.70 -1.60 -7.01
N LEU A 164 18.97 -1.41 -5.90
CA LEU A 164 19.50 -0.87 -4.65
C LEU A 164 20.46 -1.84 -3.94
N GLY A 165 20.58 -3.07 -4.44
CA GLY A 165 21.36 -4.16 -3.86
C GLY A 165 20.47 -5.32 -3.41
N ILE A 166 21.09 -6.47 -3.14
CA ILE A 166 20.44 -7.78 -2.84
C ILE A 166 19.53 -7.74 -1.58
N VAL A 167 19.48 -6.62 -0.87
CA VAL A 167 18.93 -6.49 0.48
C VAL A 167 17.69 -5.57 0.56
N ALA A 168 17.45 -4.73 -0.44
CA ALA A 168 16.36 -3.74 -0.37
C ALA A 168 14.97 -4.39 -0.31
N SER A 169 14.74 -5.44 -1.10
CA SER A 169 13.48 -6.21 -1.08
C SER A 169 13.23 -6.95 0.25
N GLN A 170 14.29 -7.20 1.02
CA GLN A 170 14.22 -7.83 2.35
C GLN A 170 14.11 -6.81 3.49
N SER A 171 14.26 -5.51 3.21
CA SER A 171 14.29 -4.48 4.24
C SER A 171 12.88 -4.17 4.77
N LYS A 172 12.61 -4.56 6.02
CA LYS A 172 11.38 -4.16 6.72
C LYS A 172 11.28 -2.64 6.84
N CYS A 173 12.40 -1.98 7.18
CA CYS A 173 12.48 -0.52 7.25
C CYS A 173 12.01 0.19 5.97
N LEU A 174 12.46 -0.25 4.78
CA LEU A 174 12.02 0.34 3.51
C LEU A 174 10.55 0.07 3.21
N LYS A 175 10.06 -1.14 3.49
CA LYS A 175 8.65 -1.50 3.32
C LYS A 175 7.76 -0.64 4.22
N ASP A 176 8.14 -0.47 5.49
CA ASP A 176 7.40 0.37 6.44
C ASP A 176 7.44 1.86 6.05
N TYR A 177 8.58 2.34 5.54
CA TYR A 177 8.67 3.70 4.97
C TYR A 177 7.73 3.89 3.77
N CYS A 178 7.71 2.94 2.84
CA CYS A 178 6.81 2.96 1.68
C CYS A 178 5.33 2.93 2.10
N ASN A 179 4.98 2.08 3.06
CA ASN A 179 3.63 2.03 3.63
C ASN A 179 3.24 3.37 4.26
N GLN A 180 4.13 3.98 5.05
CA GLN A 180 3.87 5.29 5.65
C GLN A 180 3.73 6.40 4.60
N LEU A 181 4.52 6.37 3.51
CA LEU A 181 4.33 7.26 2.37
C LEU A 181 2.94 7.11 1.76
N ILE A 182 2.52 5.88 1.47
CA ILE A 182 1.20 5.59 0.89
C ILE A 182 0.10 6.12 1.80
N ILE A 183 0.17 5.84 3.10
CA ILE A 183 -0.77 6.37 4.10
C ILE A 183 -0.81 7.90 4.05
N GLY A 184 0.35 8.56 4.04
CA GLY A 184 0.44 10.03 3.93
C GLY A 184 -0.17 10.58 2.65
N VAL A 185 0.02 9.89 1.51
CA VAL A 185 -0.53 10.29 0.22
C VAL A 185 -2.05 10.12 0.18
N GLU A 186 -2.55 8.95 0.55
CA GLU A 186 -3.99 8.63 0.53
C GLU A 186 -4.80 9.44 1.54
N SER A 187 -4.21 9.69 2.71
CA SER A 187 -4.83 10.52 3.73
C SER A 187 -4.83 12.00 3.36
N ALA A 188 -4.02 12.43 2.40
CA ALA A 188 -3.77 13.85 2.09
C ALA A 188 -3.38 14.66 3.34
N GLN A 189 -2.60 14.05 4.24
CA GLN A 189 -2.11 14.69 5.45
C GLN A 189 -0.58 14.74 5.44
N PHE A 190 -0.01 15.92 5.21
CA PHE A 190 1.44 16.11 5.18
C PHE A 190 2.12 15.69 6.50
N MET A 191 1.43 15.82 7.64
CA MET A 191 1.92 15.39 8.95
C MET A 191 2.09 13.88 9.09
N LEU A 192 1.50 13.08 8.20
CA LEU A 192 1.69 11.63 8.17
C LEU A 192 2.86 11.21 7.27
N MET A 193 3.52 12.13 6.57
CA MET A 193 4.69 11.77 5.77
C MET A 193 5.83 11.22 6.65
N PRO A 194 6.62 10.24 6.18
CA PRO A 194 7.78 9.71 6.89
C PRO A 194 9.02 10.63 6.78
N PHE A 195 8.81 11.88 6.39
CA PHE A 195 9.79 12.94 6.36
C PHE A 195 9.17 14.23 6.89
N TYR A 196 10.02 15.16 7.33
CA TYR A 196 9.56 16.42 7.87
C TYR A 196 8.91 17.27 6.77
N CYS A 197 7.62 17.56 6.93
CA CYS A 197 6.87 18.52 6.13
C CYS A 197 6.43 19.65 7.05
N GLN A 198 6.89 20.88 6.81
CA GLN A 198 6.44 22.03 7.61
C GLN A 198 4.96 22.37 7.36
N ASN A 199 4.53 22.21 6.11
CA ASN A 199 3.19 22.47 5.63
C ASN A 199 2.93 21.71 4.31
N GLU A 200 1.76 21.92 3.71
CA GLU A 200 1.36 21.32 2.43
C GLU A 200 2.17 21.83 1.22
N GLN A 201 3.06 22.81 1.39
CA GLN A 201 3.90 23.35 0.32
C GLN A 201 5.24 22.62 0.16
N ASP A 202 5.48 21.57 0.95
CA ASP A 202 6.66 20.73 0.77
C ASP A 202 6.72 20.16 -0.66
N VAL A 203 7.88 20.26 -1.29
CA VAL A 203 8.07 19.92 -2.71
C VAL A 203 7.84 18.43 -2.95
N TRP A 204 8.30 17.57 -2.04
CA TRP A 204 8.11 16.13 -2.17
C TRP A 204 6.65 15.74 -1.92
N TYR A 205 6.00 16.38 -0.93
CA TYR A 205 4.58 16.18 -0.67
C TYR A 205 3.71 16.54 -1.90
N ILE A 206 3.90 17.74 -2.47
CA ILE A 206 3.15 18.19 -3.66
C ILE A 206 3.36 17.23 -4.83
N TYR A 207 4.62 16.84 -5.09
CA TYR A 207 4.93 15.92 -6.17
C TYR A 207 4.16 14.60 -6.04
N LEU A 208 4.20 13.97 -4.86
CA LEU A 208 3.51 12.71 -4.61
C LEU A 208 1.98 12.84 -4.73
N GLN A 209 1.41 13.96 -4.26
CA GLN A 209 -0.02 14.23 -4.39
C GLN A 209 -0.45 14.40 -5.86
N GLU A 210 0.31 15.15 -6.66
CA GLU A 210 -0.01 15.33 -8.07
C GLU A 210 0.20 14.03 -8.87
N LEU A 211 1.25 13.25 -8.55
CA LEU A 211 1.44 11.93 -9.14
C LEU A 211 0.28 10.98 -8.84
N ALA A 212 -0.15 10.91 -7.57
CA ALA A 212 -1.30 10.10 -7.18
C ALA A 212 -2.59 10.54 -7.90
N LYS A 213 -2.79 11.84 -8.10
CA LYS A 213 -3.90 12.38 -8.88
C LYS A 213 -3.82 12.01 -10.36
N GLN A 214 -2.63 12.08 -10.97
CA GLN A 214 -2.40 11.66 -12.34
C GLN A 214 -2.68 10.15 -12.53
N GLU A 215 -2.19 9.31 -11.62
CA GLU A 215 -2.45 7.87 -11.64
C GLU A 215 -3.94 7.56 -11.46
N LYS A 216 -4.65 8.28 -10.58
CA LYS A 216 -6.12 8.17 -10.46
C LYS A 216 -6.84 8.54 -11.77
N ILE A 217 -6.39 9.56 -12.48
CA ILE A 217 -6.96 9.95 -13.79
C ILE A 217 -6.68 8.85 -14.83
N ARG A 218 -5.44 8.37 -14.91
CA ARG A 218 -5.04 7.31 -15.84
C ARG A 218 -5.83 6.03 -15.58
N HIS A 219 -5.95 5.64 -14.31
CA HIS A 219 -6.76 4.50 -13.88
C HIS A 219 -8.21 4.63 -14.34
N ARG A 220 -8.84 5.79 -14.14
CA ARG A 220 -10.21 6.04 -14.61
C ARG A 220 -10.37 5.97 -16.13
N GLN A 221 -9.32 6.31 -16.89
CA GLN A 221 -9.34 6.20 -18.36
C GLN A 221 -9.32 4.74 -18.85
N ILE A 222 -8.66 3.86 -18.10
CA ILE A 222 -8.55 2.43 -18.43
C ILE A 222 -9.70 1.62 -17.82
N HIS A 223 -10.33 2.13 -16.75
CA HIS A 223 -11.47 1.51 -16.07
C HIS A 223 -12.67 2.45 -16.09
N PRO A 224 -13.34 2.61 -17.25
CA PRO A 224 -14.48 3.53 -17.40
C PRO A 224 -15.76 2.99 -16.77
N TYR A 225 -15.75 1.76 -16.25
CA TYR A 225 -16.87 1.13 -15.57
C TYR A 225 -16.56 0.94 -14.10
N SER A 226 -17.58 1.12 -13.26
CA SER A 226 -17.56 0.75 -11.85
C SER A 226 -18.76 -0.11 -11.53
N LEU A 227 -18.57 -1.01 -10.57
CA LEU A 227 -19.65 -1.66 -9.84
C LEU A 227 -19.53 -1.17 -8.40
N GLY A 228 -20.65 -1.09 -7.69
CA GLY A 228 -20.69 -0.67 -6.30
C GLY A 228 -22.06 -0.98 -5.70
N TRP A 229 -22.22 -0.63 -4.42
CA TRP A 229 -23.44 -0.92 -3.67
C TRP A 229 -23.96 0.34 -2.99
N GLU A 230 -25.27 0.49 -3.07
CA GLU A 230 -26.03 1.53 -2.38
C GLU A 230 -26.92 0.87 -1.34
N PHE A 231 -26.88 1.41 -0.12
CA PHE A 231 -27.66 0.92 1.01
C PHE A 231 -28.63 2.00 1.48
N ARG A 232 -29.82 1.55 1.89
CA ARG A 232 -30.77 2.34 2.66
C ARG A 232 -31.04 1.62 3.96
N ILE A 233 -30.77 2.31 5.06
CA ILE A 233 -31.00 1.83 6.42
C ILE A 233 -32.28 2.48 6.94
N ASP A 234 -33.29 1.67 7.19
CA ASP A 234 -34.56 2.11 7.76
C ASP A 234 -34.52 1.93 9.28
N THR A 235 -34.34 3.03 10.00
CA THR A 235 -34.19 3.03 11.46
C THR A 235 -35.51 2.82 12.20
N VAL A 236 -36.66 2.94 11.52
CA VAL A 236 -38.00 2.71 12.10
C VAL A 236 -38.37 1.24 11.97
N GLU A 237 -38.31 0.69 10.75
CA GLU A 237 -38.61 -0.73 10.51
C GLU A 237 -37.46 -1.67 10.90
N LYS A 238 -36.29 -1.12 11.21
CA LYS A 238 -35.04 -1.87 11.44
C LYS A 238 -34.71 -2.79 10.26
N LYS A 239 -34.78 -2.25 9.04
CA LYS A 239 -34.48 -2.99 7.80
C LYS A 239 -33.36 -2.35 6.99
N ILE A 240 -32.55 -3.18 6.35
CA ILE A 240 -31.52 -2.76 5.42
C ILE A 240 -31.92 -3.21 4.01
N TYR A 241 -31.89 -2.27 3.09
CA TYR A 241 -32.11 -2.50 1.67
C TYR A 241 -30.83 -2.20 0.91
N SER A 242 -30.37 -3.14 0.08
CA SER A 242 -29.19 -2.97 -0.77
C SER A 242 -29.55 -3.03 -2.26
N LYS A 243 -28.83 -2.24 -3.04
CA LYS A 243 -28.85 -2.25 -4.50
C LYS A 243 -27.43 -2.32 -5.01
N TYR A 244 -27.21 -3.02 -6.10
CA TYR A 244 -25.99 -2.84 -6.86
C TYR A 244 -26.19 -1.69 -7.86
N VAL A 245 -25.10 -0.99 -8.14
CA VAL A 245 -25.05 0.08 -9.13
C VAL A 245 -23.85 -0.17 -10.01
N VAL A 246 -24.10 -0.38 -11.30
CA VAL A 246 -23.06 -0.39 -12.33
C VAL A 246 -23.15 0.93 -13.06
N GLU A 247 -22.03 1.67 -13.10
CA GLU A 247 -21.92 2.94 -13.83
C GLU A 247 -20.84 2.82 -14.88
N GLY A 248 -21.00 3.57 -15.98
CA GLY A 248 -20.05 3.60 -17.08
C GLY A 248 -20.00 4.95 -17.78
N TYR A 249 -18.95 5.16 -18.57
CA TYR A 249 -18.85 6.36 -19.39
C TYR A 249 -19.66 6.24 -20.67
N GLN A 250 -20.42 7.28 -21.00
CA GLN A 250 -21.12 7.32 -22.30
C GLN A 250 -20.13 7.43 -23.47
N ASN A 251 -19.01 8.12 -23.27
CA ASN A 251 -17.93 8.20 -24.26
C ASN A 251 -16.70 7.49 -23.70
N LEU A 252 -16.30 6.40 -24.35
CA LEU A 252 -15.23 5.57 -23.84
C LEU A 252 -13.85 6.12 -24.20
N PRO A 253 -12.90 6.16 -23.24
CA PRO A 253 -11.55 6.63 -23.50
C PRO A 253 -10.83 5.72 -24.51
N GLU A 254 -9.98 6.32 -25.34
CA GLU A 254 -9.21 5.58 -26.35
C GLU A 254 -8.30 4.52 -25.73
N ALA A 255 -7.68 4.81 -24.58
CA ALA A 255 -6.84 3.87 -23.85
C ALA A 255 -7.59 2.56 -23.51
N PHE A 256 -8.80 2.67 -22.96
CA PHE A 256 -9.66 1.51 -22.69
C PHE A 256 -9.99 0.71 -23.95
N LEU A 257 -10.30 1.40 -25.05
CA LEU A 257 -10.66 0.75 -26.31
C LEU A 257 -9.47 -0.02 -26.91
N ILE A 258 -8.26 0.53 -26.84
CA ILE A 258 -7.04 -0.14 -27.33
C ILE A 258 -6.76 -1.39 -26.50
N GLU A 259 -6.75 -1.26 -25.18
CA GLU A 259 -6.43 -2.36 -24.25
C GLU A 259 -7.40 -3.54 -24.40
N ASN A 260 -8.69 -3.25 -24.60
CA ASN A 260 -9.73 -4.27 -24.77
C ASN A 260 -9.95 -4.68 -26.23
N ARG A 261 -9.09 -4.23 -27.17
CA ARG A 261 -9.17 -4.54 -28.62
C ARG A 261 -10.50 -4.12 -29.27
N LEU A 262 -11.12 -3.05 -28.76
CA LEU A 262 -12.38 -2.47 -29.23
C LEU A 262 -12.19 -1.22 -30.12
N ALA A 263 -10.97 -0.70 -30.25
CA ALA A 263 -10.68 0.55 -30.98
C ALA A 263 -11.16 0.56 -32.44
N HIS A 264 -11.18 -0.59 -33.11
CA HIS A 264 -11.63 -0.72 -34.50
C HIS A 264 -13.02 -1.35 -34.63
N VAL A 265 -13.69 -1.60 -33.51
CA VAL A 265 -15.02 -2.22 -33.50
C VAL A 265 -16.08 -1.11 -33.67
N PRO A 266 -16.82 -1.07 -34.79
CA PRO A 266 -17.76 0.03 -35.07
C PRO A 266 -18.98 0.01 -34.15
N PHE A 267 -19.33 -1.16 -33.64
CA PHE A 267 -20.45 -1.41 -32.75
C PHE A 267 -20.12 -2.53 -31.78
N PHE A 268 -20.34 -2.29 -30.49
CA PHE A 268 -20.29 -3.34 -29.49
C PHE A 268 -21.27 -3.08 -28.35
N SER A 269 -21.64 -4.15 -27.66
CA SER A 269 -22.55 -4.10 -26.52
C SER A 269 -21.81 -4.45 -25.24
N VAL A 270 -22.18 -3.77 -24.15
CA VAL A 270 -21.76 -4.10 -22.79
C VAL A 270 -22.97 -4.61 -22.03
N GLN A 271 -22.87 -5.80 -21.45
CA GLN A 271 -23.98 -6.45 -20.77
C GLN A 271 -23.73 -6.52 -19.28
N VAL A 272 -24.69 -6.06 -18.48
CA VAL A 272 -24.73 -6.35 -17.04
C VAL A 272 -25.54 -7.61 -16.84
N ARG A 273 -24.98 -8.55 -16.10
CA ARG A 273 -25.59 -9.84 -15.80
C ARG A 273 -25.70 -10.04 -14.30
N LYS A 274 -26.86 -10.52 -13.87
CA LYS A 274 -27.16 -10.96 -12.51
C LYS A 274 -27.31 -12.47 -12.52
N ASN A 275 -26.48 -13.20 -11.77
CA ASN A 275 -26.46 -14.67 -11.73
C ASN A 275 -26.37 -15.28 -13.14
N GLY A 276 -25.55 -14.67 -14.01
CA GLY A 276 -25.36 -15.08 -15.40
C GLY A 276 -26.46 -14.63 -16.38
N GLN A 277 -27.58 -14.07 -15.91
CA GLN A 277 -28.66 -13.59 -16.77
C GLN A 277 -28.51 -12.10 -17.07
N ALA A 278 -28.60 -11.72 -18.35
CA ALA A 278 -28.55 -10.31 -18.75
C ALA A 278 -29.75 -9.54 -18.20
N VAL A 279 -29.46 -8.45 -17.48
CA VAL A 279 -30.45 -7.55 -16.89
C VAL A 279 -30.50 -6.21 -17.60
N ASP A 280 -29.35 -5.72 -18.07
CA ASP A 280 -29.22 -4.49 -18.86
C ASP A 280 -28.17 -4.68 -19.96
N THR A 281 -28.33 -3.96 -21.06
CA THR A 281 -27.38 -3.94 -22.18
C THR A 281 -27.18 -2.50 -22.66
N PHE A 282 -25.93 -2.10 -22.83
CA PHE A 282 -25.52 -0.78 -23.27
C PHE A 282 -24.79 -0.90 -24.61
N ASP A 283 -25.39 -0.34 -25.64
CA ASP A 283 -24.86 -0.39 -27.00
C ASP A 283 -24.02 0.85 -27.31
N TYR A 284 -22.78 0.62 -27.74
CA TYR A 284 -21.84 1.65 -28.16
C TYR A 284 -21.70 1.65 -29.68
N VAL A 285 -21.96 2.80 -30.29
CA VAL A 285 -21.72 3.05 -31.72
C VAL A 285 -20.56 4.02 -31.82
N LYS A 286 -19.47 3.59 -32.49
CA LYS A 286 -18.23 4.38 -32.62
C LYS A 286 -17.79 4.94 -31.26
N ASN A 287 -17.66 4.09 -30.23
CA ASN A 287 -17.28 4.41 -28.84
C ASN A 287 -18.27 5.21 -27.98
N PHE A 288 -19.44 5.58 -28.51
CA PHE A 288 -20.43 6.38 -27.80
C PHE A 288 -21.71 5.58 -27.52
N CYS A 289 -22.13 5.54 -26.26
CA CYS A 289 -23.44 5.06 -25.85
C CYS A 289 -24.43 6.21 -25.76
N ARG A 290 -25.54 6.10 -26.49
CA ARG A 290 -26.57 7.14 -26.56
C ARG A 290 -27.25 7.40 -25.23
N TYR A 291 -27.40 6.37 -24.40
CA TYR A 291 -28.09 6.45 -23.12
C TYR A 291 -27.09 6.55 -21.96
N PRO A 292 -27.49 7.13 -20.81
CA PRO A 292 -26.69 7.05 -19.60
C PRO A 292 -26.40 5.59 -19.25
N VAL A 293 -25.13 5.29 -19.00
CA VAL A 293 -24.67 3.92 -18.73
C VAL A 293 -24.78 3.69 -17.24
N VAL A 294 -25.99 3.42 -16.78
CA VAL A 294 -26.29 3.17 -15.36
C VAL A 294 -27.26 1.99 -15.27
N SER A 295 -26.84 0.92 -14.61
CA SER A 295 -27.66 -0.26 -14.29
C SER A 295 -27.80 -0.34 -12.78
N LYS A 296 -29.03 -0.21 -12.28
CA LYS A 296 -29.30 -0.12 -10.84
C LYS A 296 -30.49 -0.97 -10.45
N HIS A 297 -30.25 -2.04 -9.69
CA HIS A 297 -31.29 -3.00 -9.29
C HIS A 297 -31.13 -3.46 -7.85
N PRO A 298 -32.22 -4.00 -7.24
CA PRO A 298 -32.14 -4.64 -5.93
C PRO A 298 -31.15 -5.81 -5.90
N TYR A 299 -30.40 -5.88 -4.80
CA TYR A 299 -29.48 -6.97 -4.51
C TYR A 299 -30.09 -7.90 -3.46
N ALA A 300 -30.02 -9.20 -3.69
CA ALA A 300 -30.34 -10.25 -2.73
C ALA A 300 -29.06 -10.98 -2.32
N ASP A 301 -29.04 -11.50 -1.10
CA ASP A 301 -27.89 -12.25 -0.56
C ASP A 301 -27.51 -13.42 -1.49
N GLY A 302 -26.22 -13.51 -1.81
CA GLY A 302 -25.67 -14.51 -2.75
C GLY A 302 -25.76 -14.16 -4.23
N ASP A 303 -26.33 -13.00 -4.61
CA ASP A 303 -26.32 -12.57 -6.02
C ASP A 303 -24.89 -12.29 -6.51
N SER A 304 -24.54 -12.84 -7.67
CA SER A 304 -23.32 -12.51 -8.41
C SER A 304 -23.62 -11.54 -9.53
N ILE A 305 -22.96 -10.38 -9.51
CA ILE A 305 -23.11 -9.31 -10.49
C ILE A 305 -21.87 -9.27 -11.37
N SER A 306 -22.07 -9.22 -12.68
CA SER A 306 -20.97 -9.22 -13.64
C SER A 306 -21.25 -8.29 -14.81
N LEU A 307 -20.20 -7.70 -15.36
CA LEU A 307 -20.23 -6.88 -16.56
C LEU A 307 -19.37 -7.56 -17.62
N PHE A 308 -19.94 -7.78 -18.80
CA PHE A 308 -19.26 -8.37 -19.96
C PHE A 308 -19.10 -7.32 -21.05
N LEU A 309 -17.90 -7.25 -21.60
CA LEU A 309 -17.64 -6.47 -22.81
C LEU A 309 -17.79 -7.39 -24.02
N HIS A 310 -18.52 -6.94 -25.04
CA HIS A 310 -18.48 -7.44 -26.42
C HIS A 310 -18.07 -8.91 -26.62
N GLU A 311 -19.04 -9.84 -26.56
CA GLU A 311 -18.82 -11.27 -26.83
C GLU A 311 -17.66 -11.95 -26.05
N GLN A 312 -17.06 -11.29 -25.07
CA GLN A 312 -16.02 -11.89 -24.24
C GLN A 312 -16.61 -13.02 -23.41
N GLU A 313 -15.88 -14.12 -23.31
CA GLU A 313 -16.28 -15.27 -22.49
C GLU A 313 -16.12 -15.00 -20.98
N LYS A 314 -15.22 -14.08 -20.62
CA LYS A 314 -14.93 -13.73 -19.22
C LYS A 314 -15.51 -12.36 -18.88
N PRO A 315 -16.02 -12.18 -17.65
CA PRO A 315 -16.50 -10.87 -17.20
C PRO A 315 -15.33 -9.90 -17.06
N TYR A 316 -15.56 -8.64 -17.45
CA TYR A 316 -14.63 -7.54 -17.25
C TYR A 316 -14.62 -7.08 -15.79
N ILE A 317 -15.79 -6.98 -15.17
CA ILE A 317 -15.97 -6.79 -13.73
C ILE A 317 -16.90 -7.88 -13.23
N THR A 318 -16.57 -8.48 -12.08
CA THR A 318 -17.46 -9.39 -11.39
C THR A 318 -17.33 -9.18 -9.90
N ASP A 319 -18.46 -9.16 -9.21
CA ASP A 319 -18.48 -9.02 -7.76
C ASP A 319 -19.75 -9.58 -7.13
N TYR A 320 -19.69 -9.84 -5.83
CA TYR A 320 -20.81 -10.18 -4.98
C TYR A 320 -20.57 -9.57 -3.60
N LEU A 321 -21.63 -9.17 -2.92
CA LEU A 321 -21.54 -8.62 -1.58
C LEU A 321 -21.58 -9.76 -0.57
N ASP A 322 -20.45 -10.02 0.09
CA ASP A 322 -20.35 -11.03 1.14
C ASP A 322 -21.01 -10.54 2.44
N THR A 323 -22.21 -10.99 2.74
CA THR A 323 -22.95 -10.58 3.94
C THR A 323 -22.47 -11.26 5.23
N ASN A 324 -21.46 -12.13 5.18
CA ASN A 324 -20.90 -12.82 6.35
C ASN A 324 -19.79 -12.05 7.07
N ILE A 325 -19.31 -10.96 6.47
CA ILE A 325 -18.25 -10.12 7.03
C ILE A 325 -18.77 -8.74 7.45
N PRO A 326 -18.13 -8.06 8.41
CA PRO A 326 -18.47 -6.70 8.77
C PRO A 326 -18.23 -5.71 7.62
N HIS A 327 -19.17 -4.78 7.41
CA HIS A 327 -19.09 -3.74 6.38
C HIS A 327 -19.18 -2.34 6.98
N LEU A 328 -18.24 -1.47 6.62
CA LEU A 328 -18.36 -0.04 6.90
C LEU A 328 -19.10 0.64 5.76
N LEU A 329 -20.01 1.54 6.09
CA LEU A 329 -20.79 2.30 5.12
C LEU A 329 -20.63 3.81 5.34
N TYR A 330 -20.42 4.59 4.29
CA TYR A 330 -20.41 6.05 4.35
C TYR A 330 -21.78 6.63 4.08
N ARG A 331 -22.21 7.57 4.92
CA ARG A 331 -23.44 8.32 4.71
C ARG A 331 -23.24 9.41 3.67
N LYS A 332 -24.02 9.34 2.60
CA LYS A 332 -24.11 10.39 1.58
C LYS A 332 -25.01 11.54 2.02
N LYS A 333 -24.85 12.69 1.37
CA LYS A 333 -25.69 13.89 1.58
C LYS A 333 -27.18 13.65 1.29
N ASP A 334 -27.50 12.69 0.41
CA ASP A 334 -28.87 12.29 0.10
C ASP A 334 -29.48 11.33 1.13
N GLY A 335 -28.74 11.03 2.21
CA GLY A 335 -29.16 10.14 3.29
C GLY A 335 -28.98 8.65 3.02
N LYS A 336 -28.51 8.27 1.83
CA LYS A 336 -28.17 6.88 1.52
C LYS A 336 -26.77 6.55 1.98
N TYR A 337 -26.40 5.29 1.86
CA TYR A 337 -25.12 4.76 2.28
C TYR A 337 -24.40 4.08 1.11
N GLU A 338 -23.08 4.14 1.06
CA GLU A 338 -22.23 3.38 0.15
C GLU A 338 -21.13 2.64 0.93
N LEU A 339 -20.47 1.64 0.33
CA LEU A 339 -19.35 0.99 1.00
C LEU A 339 -18.24 1.99 1.31
N GLY A 340 -17.76 1.92 2.55
CA GLY A 340 -16.63 2.68 3.05
C GLY A 340 -15.48 1.77 3.44
N ASN A 341 -14.35 2.38 3.78
CA ASN A 341 -13.12 1.68 4.11
C ASN A 341 -12.33 2.27 5.30
N GLN A 342 -12.71 3.44 5.83
CA GLN A 342 -12.07 4.15 6.95
C GLN A 342 -13.08 5.01 7.71
N ILE A 343 -12.93 5.17 9.02
CA ILE A 343 -13.79 6.06 9.81
C ILE A 343 -13.18 7.48 9.96
N GLY A 344 -13.92 8.43 10.54
CA GLY A 344 -13.40 9.74 10.94
C GLY A 344 -13.37 10.84 9.86
N ARG A 345 -14.08 10.65 8.74
CA ARG A 345 -14.23 11.67 7.67
C ARG A 345 -15.68 12.02 7.36
N THR A 346 -16.52 11.00 7.42
CA THR A 346 -17.93 11.06 7.11
C THR A 346 -18.67 10.23 8.14
N ASP A 347 -19.89 10.65 8.48
CA ASP A 347 -20.76 9.84 9.31
C ASP A 347 -20.89 8.46 8.64
N SER A 348 -20.67 7.44 9.44
CA SER A 348 -20.53 6.09 8.95
C SER A 348 -21.47 5.15 9.69
N PHE A 349 -21.72 3.99 9.10
CA PHE A 349 -22.53 2.94 9.69
C PHE A 349 -21.78 1.62 9.58
N LEU A 350 -21.59 0.94 10.69
CA LEU A 350 -20.93 -0.36 10.72
C LEU A 350 -21.98 -1.47 10.82
N LEU A 351 -21.96 -2.37 9.84
CA LEU A 351 -22.75 -3.60 9.80
C LEU A 351 -21.91 -4.74 10.35
N ILE A 352 -22.44 -5.48 11.31
CA ILE A 352 -21.75 -6.57 12.02
C ILE A 352 -22.64 -7.82 11.96
N PRO A 353 -22.21 -8.85 11.20
CA PRO A 353 -22.89 -10.14 11.19
C PRO A 353 -22.85 -10.82 12.55
N LYS A 354 -23.82 -11.70 12.82
CA LYS A 354 -24.02 -12.35 14.12
C LYS A 354 -22.78 -13.09 14.68
N ASP A 355 -21.92 -13.59 13.79
CA ASP A 355 -20.71 -14.35 14.17
C ASP A 355 -19.51 -13.44 14.50
N TRP A 356 -19.73 -12.12 14.52
CA TRP A 356 -18.76 -11.09 14.86
C TRP A 356 -19.23 -10.29 16.08
N TYR A 357 -18.29 -9.83 16.90
CA TYR A 357 -18.55 -9.00 18.07
C TYR A 357 -17.49 -7.90 18.19
N ILE A 358 -17.80 -6.83 18.92
CA ILE A 358 -16.86 -5.74 19.15
C ILE A 358 -16.03 -6.05 20.38
N GLU A 359 -14.72 -5.81 20.31
CA GLU A 359 -13.85 -5.99 21.48
C GLU A 359 -13.95 -4.80 22.45
N ASN A 360 -14.12 -3.59 21.93
CA ASN A 360 -14.24 -2.34 22.69
C ASN A 360 -15.67 -1.81 22.77
N GLU A 361 -16.62 -2.63 23.28
CA GLU A 361 -18.08 -2.36 23.30
C GLU A 361 -18.53 -1.10 24.07
N THR A 362 -17.64 -0.37 24.75
CA THR A 362 -18.02 0.57 25.81
C THR A 362 -18.68 1.89 25.37
N SER A 363 -18.83 2.15 24.06
CA SER A 363 -19.22 3.49 23.57
C SER A 363 -20.35 3.52 22.53
N PHE A 364 -20.88 2.37 22.10
CA PHE A 364 -21.80 2.32 20.96
C PHE A 364 -23.16 1.72 21.32
N THR A 365 -24.21 2.27 20.71
CA THR A 365 -25.55 1.66 20.75
C THR A 365 -25.65 0.65 19.62
N ILE A 366 -25.73 -0.63 19.96
CA ILE A 366 -25.87 -1.72 19.00
C ILE A 366 -27.35 -2.01 18.80
N ILE A 367 -27.80 -2.04 17.55
CA ILE A 367 -29.21 -2.28 17.19
C ILE A 367 -29.26 -3.41 16.15
N ASP A 368 -30.18 -4.35 16.33
CA ASP A 368 -30.43 -5.40 15.35
C ASP A 368 -31.25 -4.88 14.16
N TYR A 369 -30.80 -5.20 12.95
CA TYR A 369 -31.47 -4.91 11.68
C TYR A 369 -31.70 -6.19 10.89
N GLN A 370 -32.83 -6.24 10.18
CA GLN A 370 -33.11 -7.27 9.20
C GLN A 370 -32.53 -6.87 7.83
N TRP A 371 -31.66 -7.70 7.27
CA TRP A 371 -31.14 -7.56 5.92
C TRP A 371 -31.45 -8.82 5.11
N GLY A 372 -32.48 -8.74 4.26
CA GLY A 372 -33.06 -9.92 3.63
C GLY A 372 -33.60 -10.90 4.68
N ASN A 373 -33.02 -12.11 4.72
CA ASN A 373 -33.40 -13.17 5.66
C ASN A 373 -32.49 -13.25 6.89
N ARG A 374 -31.53 -12.32 7.03
CA ARG A 374 -30.54 -12.31 8.11
C ARG A 374 -30.79 -11.20 9.11
N ILE A 375 -30.32 -11.41 10.33
CA ILE A 375 -30.23 -10.38 11.36
C ILE A 375 -28.77 -9.95 11.45
N ILE A 376 -28.53 -8.65 11.33
CA ILE A 376 -27.22 -8.01 11.38
C ILE A 376 -27.27 -6.89 12.41
N GLN A 377 -26.23 -6.78 13.22
CA GLN A 377 -26.06 -5.69 14.16
C GLN A 377 -25.56 -4.43 13.44
N GLY A 378 -26.11 -3.28 13.78
CA GLY A 378 -25.82 -2.00 13.16
C GLY A 378 -25.40 -0.97 14.19
N ILE A 379 -24.37 -0.19 13.85
CA ILE A 379 -23.82 0.87 14.72
C ILE A 379 -23.60 2.13 13.90
N GLU A 380 -24.06 3.25 14.44
CA GLU A 380 -23.76 4.58 13.91
C GLU A 380 -22.43 5.09 14.47
N ILE A 381 -21.59 5.59 13.56
CA ILE A 381 -20.25 6.11 13.88
C ILE A 381 -20.19 7.57 13.40
N PRO A 382 -20.07 8.54 14.31
CA PRO A 382 -19.92 9.94 13.97
C PRO A 382 -18.66 10.23 13.14
N SER A 383 -18.73 11.26 12.29
CA SER A 383 -17.59 11.73 11.48
C SER A 383 -16.38 12.21 12.29
N ASP A 384 -16.57 12.60 13.55
CA ASP A 384 -15.51 13.07 14.46
C ASP A 384 -14.94 11.96 15.35
N PHE A 385 -15.34 10.71 15.15
CA PHE A 385 -14.80 9.58 15.89
C PHE A 385 -13.35 9.30 15.50
N ILE A 386 -12.44 9.33 16.48
CA ILE A 386 -10.98 9.24 16.29
C ILE A 386 -10.37 7.90 16.71
N ASP A 387 -11.02 7.17 17.60
CA ASP A 387 -10.49 5.91 18.12
C ASP A 387 -10.65 4.78 17.08
N ASN A 388 -10.05 3.63 17.35
CA ASN A 388 -10.23 2.44 16.52
C ASN A 388 -11.42 1.62 17.03
N ILE A 389 -12.19 1.01 16.12
CA ILE A 389 -13.19 0.00 16.42
C ILE A 389 -12.63 -1.36 16.03
N ILE A 390 -12.56 -2.28 16.99
CA ILE A 390 -12.01 -3.62 16.75
C ILE A 390 -13.16 -4.63 16.77
N VAL A 391 -13.36 -5.32 15.66
CA VAL A 391 -14.39 -6.33 15.49
C VAL A 391 -13.73 -7.70 15.35
N LYS A 392 -14.13 -8.67 16.16
CA LYS A 392 -13.59 -10.03 16.19
C LYS A 392 -14.64 -11.03 15.74
N GLY A 393 -14.22 -12.00 14.94
CA GLY A 393 -15.06 -13.11 14.50
C GLY A 393 -14.27 -14.42 14.53
N ALA A 394 -14.93 -15.52 14.15
CA ALA A 394 -14.28 -16.82 14.02
C ALA A 394 -13.13 -16.82 12.99
N ASP A 395 -13.21 -15.93 12.00
CA ASP A 395 -12.32 -15.85 10.85
C ASP A 395 -11.22 -14.80 10.98
N GLY A 396 -11.22 -13.97 12.02
CA GLY A 396 -10.16 -12.98 12.24
C GLY A 396 -10.57 -11.76 13.08
N ILE A 397 -9.77 -10.69 12.94
CA ILE A 397 -9.98 -9.41 13.60
C ILE A 397 -9.92 -8.30 12.54
N ILE A 398 -10.89 -7.39 12.55
CA ILE A 398 -10.95 -6.22 11.69
C ILE A 398 -10.82 -4.97 12.55
N THR A 399 -9.91 -4.08 12.18
CA THR A 399 -9.76 -2.77 12.83
C THR A 399 -10.23 -1.68 11.89
N PHE A 400 -11.30 -0.99 12.27
CA PHE A 400 -11.78 0.20 11.59
C PHE A 400 -11.16 1.42 12.29
N GLY A 401 -10.42 2.23 11.55
CA GLY A 401 -9.72 3.39 12.11
C GLY A 401 -9.43 4.43 11.04
N MET A 402 -9.14 5.67 11.45
CA MET A 402 -8.75 6.74 10.53
C MET A 402 -7.45 6.41 9.76
N ALA A 403 -6.54 5.66 10.40
CA ALA A 403 -5.28 5.21 9.83
C ALA A 403 -5.29 3.72 9.44
N SER A 404 -6.44 3.04 9.53
CA SER A 404 -6.59 1.61 9.25
C SER A 404 -7.61 1.35 8.12
N PRO A 405 -7.25 1.66 6.88
CA PRO A 405 -8.07 1.39 5.70
C PRO A 405 -8.30 -0.09 5.41
N LEU A 406 -9.52 -0.39 4.96
CA LEU A 406 -9.96 -1.71 4.52
C LEU A 406 -9.98 -1.80 3.00
N TYR A 407 -8.86 -2.16 2.39
CA TYR A 407 -8.73 -2.14 0.93
C TYR A 407 -9.51 -3.24 0.21
N TRP A 408 -9.88 -4.32 0.88
CA TRP A 408 -10.74 -5.36 0.30
C TRP A 408 -12.19 -4.90 0.04
N THR A 409 -12.63 -3.76 0.59
CA THR A 409 -13.95 -3.18 0.28
C THR A 409 -13.89 -2.24 -0.94
N GLU A 410 -12.68 -1.86 -1.38
CA GLU A 410 -12.47 -1.13 -2.63
C GLU A 410 -12.39 -2.17 -3.76
N MET A 411 -13.44 -2.25 -4.56
CA MET A 411 -13.56 -3.25 -5.62
C MET A 411 -12.30 -3.39 -6.48
N ALA A 412 -11.93 -4.66 -6.69
CA ALA A 412 -10.86 -5.12 -7.56
C ALA A 412 -11.03 -4.57 -8.98
N THR A 413 -10.34 -3.48 -9.25
CA THR A 413 -10.05 -3.04 -10.61
C THR A 413 -8.83 -3.83 -11.07
N SER A 414 -8.90 -4.35 -12.30
CA SER A 414 -7.87 -5.21 -12.87
C SER A 414 -6.49 -4.55 -12.72
N PRO A 415 -5.42 -5.34 -12.48
CA PRO A 415 -4.13 -4.78 -12.21
C PRO A 415 -3.66 -3.91 -13.37
N LEU A 416 -3.46 -2.61 -13.11
CA LEU A 416 -2.69 -1.76 -14.01
C LEU A 416 -1.26 -2.32 -14.06
N TYR A 417 -0.93 -2.87 -15.23
CA TYR A 417 0.37 -3.35 -15.70
C TYR A 417 0.93 -4.65 -15.07
N ILE A 418 1.14 -5.66 -15.92
CA ILE A 418 2.01 -6.83 -15.71
C ILE A 418 2.79 -7.04 -17.02
N PRO A 419 4.11 -6.82 -16.99
CA PRO A 419 5.03 -7.94 -17.08
C PRO A 419 6.00 -7.91 -15.89
N ASP A 420 6.25 -9.09 -15.31
CA ASP A 420 7.19 -9.36 -14.20
C ASP A 420 6.71 -9.00 -12.78
N VAL A 421 5.57 -9.56 -12.35
CA VAL A 421 5.20 -9.57 -10.91
C VAL A 421 6.07 -10.57 -10.16
N ILE A 422 6.98 -10.08 -9.32
CA ILE A 422 7.62 -10.87 -8.25
C ILE A 422 7.38 -10.12 -6.94
N GLU A 423 6.31 -10.51 -6.25
CA GLU A 423 5.82 -10.01 -4.94
C GLU A 423 4.94 -8.74 -4.94
N PRO A 424 3.66 -8.86 -4.54
CA PRO A 424 2.92 -7.70 -4.05
C PRO A 424 3.53 -7.22 -2.72
N LEU A 425 3.64 -5.91 -2.51
CA LEU A 425 3.96 -5.29 -1.20
C LEU A 425 2.96 -5.61 -0.09
N TYR A 426 1.91 -6.35 -0.44
CA TYR A 426 0.96 -6.92 0.47
C TYR A 426 1.64 -7.98 1.34
N ASN A 427 2.18 -7.57 2.48
CA ASN A 427 2.49 -8.50 3.54
C ASN A 427 1.18 -8.88 4.25
N ALA A 428 0.57 -10.00 3.84
CA ALA A 428 -0.59 -10.59 4.50
C ALA A 428 -0.31 -10.92 5.98
N GLU A 429 0.96 -11.10 6.39
CA GLU A 429 1.33 -11.37 7.79
C GLU A 429 1.24 -10.12 8.68
N ASN A 430 1.40 -8.92 8.09
CA ASN A 430 1.14 -7.64 8.76
C ASN A 430 -0.31 -7.17 8.59
N SER A 431 -1.07 -7.84 7.73
CA SER A 431 -2.53 -7.75 7.73
C SER A 431 -3.05 -8.68 8.82
N ILE A 432 -4.05 -8.25 9.60
CA ILE A 432 -4.60 -9.03 10.71
C ILE A 432 -5.47 -10.21 10.21
N PHE A 433 -5.37 -10.57 8.93
CA PHE A 433 -6.10 -11.65 8.29
C PHE A 433 -5.17 -12.82 7.99
N SER A 434 -5.33 -13.90 8.75
CA SER A 434 -4.95 -15.22 8.29
C SER A 434 -6.11 -15.76 7.44
N LEU A 435 -5.91 -15.92 6.13
CA LEU A 435 -6.82 -16.72 5.30
C LEU A 435 -6.81 -18.15 5.85
N CYS A 436 -7.87 -18.52 6.57
CA CYS A 436 -8.13 -19.91 6.89
C CYS A 436 -8.47 -20.61 5.57
N TYR A 437 -7.54 -21.41 5.05
CA TYR A 437 -7.85 -22.29 3.93
C TYR A 437 -8.87 -23.32 4.40
N ASP A 438 -10.04 -23.30 3.79
CA ASP A 438 -10.96 -24.44 3.84
C ASP A 438 -10.38 -25.52 2.93
N THR A 439 -9.55 -26.40 3.49
CA THR A 439 -9.35 -27.70 2.85
C THR A 439 -10.59 -28.52 3.15
N ASP A 440 -11.23 -29.05 2.10
CA ASP A 440 -12.47 -29.85 2.04
C ASP A 440 -12.65 -31.02 3.06
N ASN A 441 -11.82 -31.14 4.10
CA ASN A 441 -11.83 -32.22 5.09
C ASN A 441 -11.92 -31.74 6.55
N GLY A 442 -12.37 -30.52 6.84
CA GLY A 442 -12.86 -30.15 8.18
C GLY A 442 -11.84 -30.24 9.33
N LYS A 443 -10.52 -30.19 9.05
CA LYS A 443 -9.48 -30.07 10.08
C LYS A 443 -8.80 -28.71 9.98
N LYS A 444 -9.10 -27.82 10.94
CA LYS A 444 -8.35 -26.57 11.16
C LYS A 444 -6.90 -26.89 11.48
N ILE A 445 -5.96 -26.53 10.61
CA ILE A 445 -4.53 -26.50 10.91
C ILE A 445 -4.09 -25.03 10.90
N ARG A 446 -3.56 -24.53 12.04
CA ARG A 446 -2.77 -23.30 12.07
C ARG A 446 -1.38 -23.62 11.52
N GLY A 447 -1.19 -23.45 10.21
CA GLY A 447 0.10 -23.63 9.54
C GLY A 447 0.85 -22.31 9.41
N ARG A 448 2.10 -22.28 9.90
CA ARG A 448 3.09 -21.23 9.65
C ARG A 448 3.53 -21.36 8.18
N LEU A 449 3.35 -20.34 7.35
CA LEU A 449 3.92 -20.31 6.00
C LEU A 449 5.43 -20.04 6.15
N THR A 450 6.25 -21.07 5.99
CA THR A 450 7.69 -20.90 5.72
C THR A 450 7.90 -20.98 4.22
N PHE A 451 8.27 -19.85 3.61
CA PHE A 451 8.79 -19.82 2.24
C PHE A 451 10.21 -20.39 2.25
N ASN A 452 10.37 -21.65 1.84
CA ASN A 452 11.69 -22.19 1.54
C ASN A 452 12.06 -21.83 0.10
N SER A 453 13.09 -21.01 -0.05
CA SER A 453 13.85 -20.89 -1.29
C SER A 453 14.41 -22.25 -1.67
N ALA A 454 14.06 -22.80 -2.84
CA ALA A 454 14.81 -23.93 -3.38
C ALA A 454 14.81 -23.94 -4.91
N THR A 455 15.92 -23.46 -5.45
CA THR A 455 16.43 -23.87 -6.75
C THR A 455 16.73 -25.38 -6.78
N SER A 456 16.21 -26.04 -7.83
CA SER A 456 16.66 -27.32 -8.44
C SER A 456 16.40 -28.66 -7.71
N GLY A 457 15.80 -29.62 -8.43
CA GLY A 457 15.90 -31.05 -8.15
C GLY A 457 14.60 -31.86 -8.27
N ARG A 458 14.54 -32.79 -9.22
CA ARG A 458 13.41 -33.72 -9.49
C ARG A 458 13.01 -34.60 -8.28
N GLN A 459 11.71 -34.69 -7.96
CA GLN A 459 10.84 -35.89 -8.04
C GLN A 459 9.55 -35.75 -7.19
N ASN A 460 8.42 -36.01 -7.87
CA ASN A 460 7.15 -36.62 -7.45
C ASN A 460 6.45 -36.24 -6.14
N GLY A 461 5.22 -35.73 -6.31
CA GLY A 461 4.04 -36.24 -5.59
C GLY A 461 3.30 -35.22 -4.73
N LEU A 462 2.14 -34.76 -5.23
CA LEU A 462 1.01 -34.18 -4.49
C LEU A 462 1.32 -33.03 -3.52
N THR A 463 1.20 -31.79 -4.00
CA THR A 463 0.73 -30.61 -3.22
C THR A 463 0.74 -29.39 -4.13
N ASN A 464 -0.41 -29.04 -4.69
CA ASN A 464 -0.69 -27.73 -5.31
C ASN A 464 -2.20 -27.56 -5.31
N LEU A 465 -2.72 -26.81 -4.34
CA LEU A 465 -4.08 -26.28 -4.35
C LEU A 465 -4.14 -25.14 -3.34
N LEU A 466 -4.64 -23.99 -3.79
CA LEU A 466 -4.86 -22.72 -3.06
C LEU A 466 -3.73 -21.67 -3.08
N MET A 467 -3.22 -21.40 -4.29
CA MET A 467 -2.70 -20.06 -4.67
C MET A 467 -3.10 -19.76 -6.13
N GLU A 468 -4.30 -20.20 -6.54
CA GLU A 468 -4.80 -20.09 -7.92
C GLU A 468 -6.19 -19.43 -8.02
N LYS A 469 -6.70 -18.81 -6.94
CA LYS A 469 -8.06 -18.25 -6.91
C LYS A 469 -8.17 -16.72 -6.83
N TYR A 470 -7.05 -15.99 -6.78
CA TYR A 470 -7.03 -14.52 -6.73
C TYR A 470 -6.00 -13.85 -7.66
N LEU A 471 -5.33 -14.63 -8.51
CA LEU A 471 -4.62 -14.14 -9.69
C LEU A 471 -5.23 -14.86 -10.89
N GLN A 472 -5.56 -14.11 -11.94
CA GLN A 472 -6.12 -14.67 -13.17
C GLN A 472 -5.22 -15.78 -13.72
N GLU A 473 -5.79 -16.94 -14.04
CA GLU A 473 -5.87 -17.57 -15.37
C GLU A 473 -6.30 -19.05 -15.24
N PRO A 474 -6.73 -19.71 -16.33
CA PRO A 474 -5.74 -20.56 -16.95
C PRO A 474 -5.67 -20.41 -18.47
N LEU A 475 -4.42 -20.47 -18.91
CA LEU A 475 -3.94 -21.03 -20.17
C LEU A 475 -4.88 -22.07 -20.79
N ILE A 476 -5.09 -21.88 -22.09
CA ILE A 476 -5.66 -22.82 -23.04
C ILE A 476 -4.83 -24.11 -23.04
N LEU A 477 -5.46 -25.21 -22.64
CA LEU A 477 -5.00 -26.57 -22.93
C LEU A 477 -5.56 -26.95 -24.31
N MET A 478 -4.79 -26.72 -25.37
CA MET A 478 -5.02 -27.37 -26.67
C MET A 478 -4.06 -28.55 -26.80
N GLY A 479 -4.60 -29.76 -26.60
CA GLY A 479 -4.02 -30.98 -27.16
C GLY A 479 -4.96 -31.51 -28.23
N ILE A 480 -4.44 -31.79 -29.42
CA ILE A 480 -4.66 -33.01 -30.25
C ILE A 480 -3.88 -32.85 -31.58
N LEU A 481 -2.74 -33.57 -31.65
CA LEU A 481 -2.38 -34.60 -32.65
C LEU A 481 -2.38 -34.31 -34.17
N LEU A 482 -1.28 -34.80 -34.79
CA LEU A 482 -1.06 -35.29 -36.17
C LEU A 482 -0.31 -34.36 -37.15
N HIS A 483 0.99 -34.60 -37.41
CA HIS A 483 1.48 -35.50 -38.48
C HIS A 483 2.99 -35.28 -38.75
N GLN A 484 3.70 -36.42 -38.82
CA GLN A 484 5.04 -36.70 -39.37
C GLN A 484 6.28 -36.27 -38.59
#